data_AF-A0AA41ERA3-F1
#
_entry.id   AF-A0AA41ERA3-F1
#
_cell.length_a   1.000
_cell.length_b   1.000
_cell.length_c   1.000
_cell.angle_alpha   90.00
_cell.angle_beta   90.00
_cell.angle_gamma   90.00
#
_symmetry.space_group_name_H-M   'P 1'
#
loop_
_entity.id
_entity.type
_entity.pdbx_description
1 polymer ?
#
loop_
_entity_poly.entity_id
_entity_poly.type
_entity_poly.pdbx_seq_one_letter_code
_entity_poly.pdbx_strand_id
1 'polypeptide(L)'
;MPIYYVKPDTNNQFPDKDTTPALDPADGLRAVNIPTTSVQYFTRYWWMYAFKRDDSQEVTAPGNLPNLDIDYLQGLIDQQGEQAEKRDKTIEGLQTALGSATKAQVEAQQQFVTTQEQFQKQFVSLSQQIVAVQKQIAAKAE
;
A
#
# COMPACT_ATOMS: atom_id res chain seq x y z
N MET A 1 -22.78 -27.01 -25.45
CA MET A 1 -22.41 -25.59 -25.32
C MET A 1 -23.65 -24.85 -24.88
N PRO A 2 -23.70 -24.31 -23.64
CA PRO A 2 -24.82 -23.49 -23.22
C PRO A 2 -24.95 -22.23 -24.08
N ILE A 3 -26.20 -21.82 -24.30
CA ILE A 3 -26.56 -20.59 -24.98
C ILE A 3 -26.89 -19.54 -23.92
N TYR A 4 -26.31 -18.35 -24.08
CA TYR A 4 -26.68 -17.18 -23.30
C TYR A 4 -27.22 -16.10 -24.23
N TYR A 5 -28.11 -15.27 -23.73
CA TYR A 5 -28.69 -14.15 -24.45
C TYR A 5 -28.17 -12.86 -23.86
N VAL A 6 -27.45 -12.08 -24.66
CA VAL A 6 -26.78 -10.85 -24.22
C VAL A 6 -27.30 -9.65 -24.97
N LYS A 7 -27.51 -8.54 -24.26
CA LYS A 7 -27.82 -7.26 -24.88
C LYS A 7 -26.53 -6.72 -25.51
N PRO A 8 -26.50 -6.37 -26.81
CA PRO A 8 -25.34 -5.72 -27.40
C PRO A 8 -25.11 -4.31 -26.83
N ASP A 9 -23.87 -3.87 -26.81
CA ASP A 9 -23.49 -2.48 -26.54
C ASP A 9 -23.93 -1.56 -27.70
N THR A 10 -23.76 -0.24 -27.52
CA THR A 10 -24.17 0.77 -28.51
C THR A 10 -23.51 0.56 -29.89
N ASN A 11 -22.32 -0.05 -29.94
CA ASN A 11 -21.59 -0.29 -31.17
C ASN A 11 -21.82 -1.69 -31.76
N ASN A 12 -22.63 -2.53 -31.10
CA ASN A 12 -22.84 -3.94 -31.45
C ASN A 12 -21.53 -4.74 -31.60
N GLN A 13 -20.50 -4.41 -30.81
CA GLN A 13 -19.20 -5.08 -30.81
C GLN A 13 -19.02 -5.99 -29.60
N PHE A 14 -19.65 -5.64 -28.48
CA PHE A 14 -19.52 -6.35 -27.21
C PHE A 14 -20.90 -6.46 -26.54
N PRO A 15 -21.08 -7.35 -25.56
CA PRO A 15 -22.22 -7.28 -24.66
C PRO A 15 -22.20 -5.99 -23.82
N ASP A 16 -23.37 -5.46 -23.56
CA ASP A 16 -23.61 -4.35 -22.64
C ASP A 16 -23.13 -4.73 -21.22
N LYS A 17 -22.30 -3.86 -20.62
CA LYS A 17 -21.67 -4.14 -19.33
C LYS A 17 -22.66 -4.18 -18.17
N ASP A 18 -23.71 -3.38 -18.27
CA ASP A 18 -24.68 -3.18 -17.19
C ASP A 18 -25.87 -4.14 -17.27
N THR A 19 -25.92 -5.01 -18.29
CA THR A 19 -26.99 -5.99 -18.48
C THR A 19 -26.42 -7.40 -18.41
N THR A 20 -26.84 -8.19 -17.42
CA THR A 20 -26.36 -9.56 -17.25
C THR A 20 -26.89 -10.49 -18.35
N PRO A 21 -26.12 -11.50 -18.79
CA PRO A 21 -26.60 -12.50 -19.73
C PRO A 21 -27.83 -13.24 -19.20
N ALA A 22 -28.85 -13.39 -20.03
CA ALA A 22 -30.05 -14.16 -19.74
C ALA A 22 -29.92 -15.61 -20.25
N LEU A 23 -30.72 -16.51 -19.68
CA LEU A 23 -30.85 -17.89 -20.15
C LEU A 23 -31.99 -18.06 -21.15
N ASP A 24 -32.93 -17.13 -21.17
CA ASP A 24 -34.09 -17.12 -22.06
C ASP A 24 -33.98 -16.01 -23.12
N PRO A 25 -34.52 -16.22 -24.33
CA PRO A 25 -34.55 -15.20 -25.37
C PRO A 25 -35.49 -14.05 -24.99
N ALA A 26 -35.11 -12.84 -25.36
CA ALA A 26 -35.96 -11.65 -25.27
C ALA A 26 -35.61 -10.65 -26.38
N ASP A 27 -36.51 -9.72 -26.65
CA ASP A 27 -36.31 -8.67 -27.65
C ASP A 27 -35.06 -7.84 -27.34
N GLY A 28 -34.23 -7.61 -28.37
CA GLY A 28 -32.97 -6.87 -28.24
C GLY A 28 -31.81 -7.68 -27.66
N LEU A 29 -31.97 -8.98 -27.39
CA LEU A 29 -30.88 -9.86 -27.00
C LEU A 29 -30.33 -10.67 -28.18
N ARG A 30 -29.01 -10.82 -28.23
CA ARG A 30 -28.28 -11.67 -29.17
C ARG A 30 -27.91 -12.99 -28.49
N ALA A 31 -28.17 -14.11 -29.15
CA ALA A 31 -27.73 -15.42 -28.69
C ALA A 31 -26.21 -15.60 -28.88
N VAL A 32 -25.53 -16.14 -27.87
CA VAL A 32 -24.11 -16.50 -27.92
C VAL A 32 -23.88 -17.91 -27.36
N ASN A 33 -23.05 -18.68 -28.05
CA ASN A 33 -22.66 -20.05 -27.71
C ASN A 33 -21.35 -20.02 -26.92
N ILE A 34 -21.40 -20.52 -25.69
CA ILE A 34 -20.23 -20.52 -24.81
C ILE A 34 -19.75 -21.96 -24.61
N PRO A 35 -18.45 -22.24 -24.83
CA PRO A 35 -17.87 -23.53 -24.46
C PRO A 35 -18.10 -23.82 -22.98
N THR A 36 -18.49 -25.05 -22.62
CA THR A 36 -18.77 -25.42 -21.22
C THR A 36 -17.59 -25.13 -20.29
N THR A 37 -16.36 -25.30 -20.77
CA THR A 37 -15.11 -24.99 -20.07
C THR A 37 -14.89 -23.50 -19.81
N SER A 38 -15.60 -22.63 -20.51
CA SER A 38 -15.45 -21.17 -20.44
C SER A 38 -16.64 -20.48 -19.79
N VAL A 39 -17.67 -21.21 -19.36
CA VAL A 39 -18.89 -20.64 -18.76
C VAL A 39 -18.56 -19.75 -17.56
N GLN A 40 -17.67 -20.21 -16.67
CA GLN A 40 -17.31 -19.42 -15.48
C GLN A 40 -16.61 -18.10 -15.83
N TYR A 41 -15.82 -18.08 -16.90
CA TYR A 41 -15.18 -16.87 -17.40
C TYR A 41 -16.20 -15.95 -18.05
N PHE A 42 -17.06 -16.51 -18.89
CA PHE A 42 -18.09 -15.74 -19.57
C PHE A 42 -19.05 -15.09 -18.57
N THR A 43 -19.57 -15.81 -17.57
CA THR A 43 -20.52 -15.23 -16.60
C THR A 43 -19.90 -14.15 -15.70
N ARG A 44 -18.56 -14.08 -15.60
CA ARG A 44 -17.84 -13.03 -14.85
C ARG A 44 -17.43 -11.85 -15.73
N TYR A 45 -17.10 -12.10 -16.99
CA TYR A 45 -16.46 -11.13 -17.89
C TYR A 45 -17.21 -10.98 -19.23
N TRP A 46 -18.52 -11.27 -19.28
CA TRP A 46 -19.31 -11.34 -20.51
C TRP A 46 -19.14 -10.10 -21.40
N TRP A 47 -19.13 -8.91 -20.79
CA TRP A 47 -18.98 -7.61 -21.45
C TRP A 47 -17.63 -7.39 -22.14
N MET A 48 -16.65 -8.28 -21.94
CA MET A 48 -15.34 -8.24 -22.60
C MET A 48 -15.23 -9.20 -23.78
N TYR A 49 -16.24 -10.04 -24.01
CA TYR A 49 -16.25 -10.98 -25.13
C TYR A 49 -16.70 -10.28 -26.40
N ALA A 50 -15.83 -10.23 -27.42
CA ALA A 50 -16.14 -9.57 -28.68
C ALA A 50 -17.07 -10.45 -29.53
N PHE A 51 -18.14 -9.87 -30.07
CA PHE A 51 -18.94 -10.55 -31.07
C PHE A 51 -18.14 -10.78 -32.35
N LYS A 52 -18.34 -11.92 -33.00
CA LYS A 52 -17.88 -12.09 -34.37
C LYS A 52 -18.74 -11.25 -35.33
N ARG A 53 -18.09 -10.74 -36.38
CA ARG A 53 -18.67 -9.84 -37.41
C ARG A 53 -19.60 -10.55 -38.41
N ASP A 54 -19.70 -11.87 -38.33
CA ASP A 54 -20.37 -12.74 -39.29
C ASP A 54 -21.79 -13.15 -38.85
N ASP A 55 -22.40 -12.38 -37.93
CA ASP A 55 -23.69 -12.67 -37.29
C ASP A 55 -23.78 -14.06 -36.62
N SER A 56 -22.66 -14.77 -36.47
CA SER A 56 -22.63 -16.04 -35.77
C SER A 56 -22.94 -15.84 -34.28
N GLN A 57 -23.36 -16.92 -33.64
CA GLN A 57 -23.52 -16.99 -32.19
C GLN A 57 -22.17 -17.13 -31.47
N GLU A 58 -21.04 -16.99 -32.17
CA GLU A 58 -19.73 -17.14 -31.57
C GLU A 58 -19.19 -15.81 -31.03
N VAL A 59 -18.43 -15.92 -29.94
CA VAL A 59 -17.73 -14.80 -29.31
C VAL A 59 -16.25 -15.08 -29.17
N THR A 60 -15.45 -14.04 -29.22
CA THR A 60 -14.00 -14.10 -28.97
C THR A 60 -13.71 -13.66 -27.55
N ALA A 61 -13.11 -14.54 -26.75
CA ALA A 61 -12.66 -14.20 -25.41
C ALA A 61 -11.57 -13.13 -25.44
N PRO A 62 -11.47 -12.25 -24.43
CA PRO A 62 -10.34 -11.33 -24.32
C PRO A 62 -9.05 -12.11 -24.05
N GLY A 63 -7.91 -11.62 -24.57
CA GLY A 63 -6.65 -12.37 -24.54
C GLY A 63 -6.03 -12.62 -23.16
N ASN A 64 -6.46 -11.89 -22.12
CA ASN A 64 -5.82 -11.88 -20.79
C ASN A 64 -6.82 -12.19 -19.66
N LEU A 65 -7.61 -13.25 -19.80
CA LEU A 65 -8.50 -13.67 -18.71
C LEU A 65 -7.69 -14.18 -17.50
N PRO A 66 -7.98 -13.73 -16.28
CA PRO A 66 -7.24 -14.14 -15.08
C PRO A 66 -7.54 -15.60 -14.73
N ASN A 67 -6.55 -16.39 -14.31
CA ASN A 67 -6.83 -17.76 -13.92
C ASN A 67 -7.82 -17.83 -12.73
N LEU A 68 -8.91 -18.57 -12.92
CA LEU A 68 -9.96 -18.79 -11.93
C LEU A 68 -9.77 -20.08 -11.10
N ASP A 69 -8.70 -20.84 -11.34
CA ASP A 69 -8.36 -22.02 -10.54
C ASP A 69 -8.20 -21.63 -9.08
N ILE A 70 -8.90 -22.36 -8.20
CA ILE A 70 -8.92 -22.08 -6.76
C ILE A 70 -7.50 -22.10 -6.19
N ASP A 71 -6.66 -23.05 -6.60
CA ASP A 71 -5.27 -23.16 -6.14
C ASP A 71 -4.43 -21.94 -6.53
N TYR A 72 -4.64 -21.38 -7.73
CA TYR A 72 -3.96 -20.17 -8.17
C TYR A 72 -4.38 -18.95 -7.34
N LEU A 73 -5.69 -18.80 -7.12
CA LEU A 73 -6.24 -17.71 -6.32
C LEU A 73 -5.82 -17.82 -4.85
N GLN A 74 -5.79 -19.04 -4.29
CA GLN A 74 -5.25 -19.30 -2.96
C GLN A 74 -3.77 -18.95 -2.88
N GLY A 75 -2.96 -19.35 -3.87
CA GLY A 75 -1.55 -18.96 -3.93
C GLY A 75 -1.34 -17.45 -3.95
N LEU A 76 -2.19 -16.69 -4.64
CA LEU A 76 -2.16 -15.22 -4.60
C LEU A 76 -2.53 -14.66 -3.22
N ILE A 77 -3.52 -15.24 -2.56
CA ILE A 77 -3.94 -14.84 -1.20
C ILE A 77 -2.80 -15.13 -0.20
N ASP A 78 -2.16 -16.29 -0.28
CA ASP A 78 -1.05 -16.68 0.58
C ASP A 78 0.14 -15.73 0.39
N GLN A 79 0.50 -15.41 -0.86
CA GLN A 79 1.53 -14.41 -1.16
C GLN A 79 1.21 -13.03 -0.58
N GLN A 80 -0.04 -12.60 -0.65
CA GLN A 80 -0.47 -11.34 -0.04
C GLN A 80 -0.38 -11.40 1.48
N GLY A 81 -0.72 -12.53 2.09
CA GLY A 81 -0.55 -12.80 3.52
C GLY A 81 0.90 -12.67 3.97
N GLU A 82 1.82 -13.33 3.27
CA GLU A 82 3.26 -13.23 3.56
C GLU A 82 3.79 -11.79 3.43
N GLN A 83 3.32 -11.05 2.42
CA GLN A 83 3.70 -9.65 2.23
C GLN A 83 3.13 -8.73 3.32
N ALA A 84 1.96 -9.04 3.88
CA ALA A 84 1.40 -8.31 5.01
C ALA A 84 2.23 -8.57 6.27
N GLU A 85 2.55 -9.83 6.57
CA GLU A 85 3.35 -10.19 7.75
C GLU A 85 4.75 -9.54 7.72
N LYS A 86 5.40 -9.50 6.54
CA LYS A 86 6.70 -8.81 6.37
C LYS A 86 6.58 -7.30 6.63
N ARG A 87 5.48 -6.68 6.22
CA ARG A 87 5.22 -5.25 6.46
C ARG A 87 5.00 -4.97 7.95
N ASP A 88 4.24 -5.80 8.63
CA ASP A 88 3.97 -5.64 10.07
C ASP A 88 5.27 -5.74 10.88
N LYS A 89 6.12 -6.75 10.62
CA LYS A 89 7.45 -6.86 11.26
C LYS A 89 8.33 -5.64 11.01
N THR A 90 8.26 -5.06 9.81
CA THR A 90 9.02 -3.85 9.47
C THR A 90 8.52 -2.65 10.28
N ILE A 91 7.20 -2.50 10.43
CA ILE A 91 6.59 -1.43 11.21
C ILE A 91 6.96 -1.54 12.69
N GLU A 92 6.88 -2.73 13.28
CA GLU A 92 7.29 -2.97 14.67
C GLU A 92 8.77 -2.65 14.90
N GLY A 93 9.63 -3.03 13.94
CA GLY A 93 11.05 -2.68 13.96
C GLY A 93 11.28 -1.16 13.92
N LEU A 94 10.56 -0.44 13.07
CA LEU A 94 10.63 1.02 12.96
C LEU A 94 10.13 1.72 14.23
N GLN A 95 9.04 1.23 14.84
CA GLN A 95 8.52 1.76 16.10
C GLN A 95 9.54 1.60 17.24
N THR A 96 10.21 0.44 17.30
CA THR A 96 11.25 0.16 18.29
C THR A 96 12.47 1.07 18.09
N ALA A 97 12.92 1.23 16.85
CA ALA A 97 14.03 2.11 16.49
C ALA A 97 13.72 3.57 16.84
N LEU A 98 12.50 4.03 16.53
CA LEU A 98 12.05 5.38 16.86
C LEU A 98 12.03 5.61 18.37
N GLY A 99 11.45 4.69 19.14
CA GLY A 99 11.44 4.78 20.61
C GLY A 99 12.85 4.86 21.20
N SER A 100 13.78 4.07 20.67
CA SER A 100 15.19 4.08 21.08
C SER A 100 15.88 5.40 20.74
N ALA A 101 15.65 5.93 19.54
CA ALA A 101 16.19 7.21 19.10
C ALA A 101 15.66 8.37 19.95
N THR A 102 14.35 8.39 20.25
CA THR A 102 13.75 9.40 21.13
C THR A 102 14.34 9.35 22.54
N LYS A 103 14.54 8.15 23.10
CA LYS A 103 15.17 8.01 24.42
C LYS A 103 16.60 8.54 24.42
N ALA A 104 17.41 8.15 23.42
CA ALA A 104 18.79 8.63 23.28
C ALA A 104 18.86 10.16 23.11
N GLN A 105 17.90 10.75 22.38
CA GLN A 105 17.80 12.21 22.24
C GLN A 105 17.52 12.90 23.58
N VAL A 106 16.59 12.38 24.37
CA VAL A 106 16.26 12.92 25.70
C VAL A 106 17.47 12.82 26.64
N GLU A 107 18.16 11.68 26.65
CA GLU A 107 19.37 11.48 27.45
C GLU A 107 20.48 12.45 27.04
N ALA A 108 20.73 12.61 25.74
CA ALA A 108 21.71 13.56 25.23
C ALA A 108 21.37 15.02 25.61
N GLN A 109 20.08 15.38 25.57
CA GLN A 109 19.63 16.72 25.98
C GLN A 109 19.86 16.97 27.48
N GLN A 110 19.58 15.99 28.33
CA GLN A 110 19.84 16.08 29.78
C GLN A 110 21.34 16.18 30.09
N GLN A 111 22.17 15.40 29.41
CA GLN A 111 23.62 15.48 29.54
C GLN A 111 24.16 16.85 29.11
N PHE A 112 23.63 17.41 28.02
CA PHE A 112 23.99 18.73 27.56
C PHE A 112 23.67 19.81 28.60
N VAL A 113 22.45 19.81 29.16
CA VAL A 113 22.04 20.76 30.21
C VAL A 113 22.94 20.63 31.44
N THR A 114 23.19 19.40 31.90
CA THR A 114 24.05 19.14 33.06
C THR A 114 25.48 19.66 32.84
N THR A 115 26.03 19.42 31.65
CA THR A 115 27.37 19.89 31.27
C THR A 115 27.42 21.42 31.22
N GLN A 116 26.37 22.06 30.70
CA GLN A 116 26.26 23.52 30.66
C GLN A 116 26.23 24.12 32.07
N GLU A 117 25.46 23.54 33.00
CA GLU A 117 25.40 23.98 34.40
C GLU A 117 26.75 23.84 35.10
N GLN A 118 27.46 22.72 34.87
CA GLN A 118 28.81 22.52 35.41
C GLN A 118 29.80 23.55 34.87
N PHE A 119 29.75 23.81 33.56
CA PHE A 119 30.59 24.82 32.92
C PHE A 119 30.31 26.22 33.52
N GLN A 120 29.04 26.59 33.69
CA GLN A 120 28.68 27.87 34.32
C GLN A 120 29.23 27.99 35.75
N LYS A 121 29.11 26.94 36.57
CA LYS A 121 29.66 26.92 37.94
C LYS A 121 31.19 27.10 37.94
N GLN A 122 31.89 26.40 37.06
CA GLN A 122 33.34 26.54 36.91
C GLN A 122 33.74 27.94 36.47
N PHE A 123 33.03 28.51 35.49
CA PHE A 123 33.28 29.86 34.98
C PHE A 123 33.10 30.94 36.05
N VAL A 124 32.01 30.87 36.83
CA VAL A 124 31.76 31.78 37.94
C VAL A 124 32.86 31.66 39.00
N SER A 125 33.27 30.44 39.34
CA SER A 125 34.35 30.21 40.31
C SER A 125 35.69 30.79 39.84
N LEU A 126 36.08 30.56 38.58
CA LEU A 126 37.29 31.17 38.00
C LEU A 126 37.21 32.70 38.03
N SER A 127 36.05 33.27 37.66
CA SER A 127 35.86 34.72 37.65
C SER A 127 36.07 35.32 39.05
N GLN A 128 35.55 34.67 40.10
CA GLN A 128 35.76 35.08 41.49
C GLN A 128 37.23 34.98 41.91
N GLN A 129 37.93 33.92 41.51
CA GLN A 129 39.36 33.76 41.78
C GLN A 129 40.19 34.88 41.12
N ILE A 130 39.89 35.23 39.86
CA ILE A 130 40.56 36.32 39.16
C ILE A 130 40.38 37.64 39.91
N VAL A 131 39.15 37.96 40.32
CA VAL A 131 38.86 39.18 41.10
C VAL A 131 39.62 39.20 42.43
N ALA A 132 39.70 38.07 43.12
CA ALA A 132 40.44 37.97 44.38
C ALA A 132 41.94 38.24 44.18
N VAL A 133 42.54 37.67 43.14
CA VAL A 133 43.95 37.91 42.79
C VAL A 133 44.19 39.38 42.41
N GLN A 134 43.30 39.98 41.61
CA GLN A 134 43.40 41.41 41.26
C GLN A 134 43.39 42.31 42.50
N LYS A 135 42.51 42.04 43.47
CA LYS A 135 42.47 42.77 44.75
C LYS A 135 43.76 42.62 45.56
N GLN A 136 44.32 41.41 45.62
CA GLN A 136 45.59 41.17 46.32
C GLN A 136 46.76 41.91 45.67
N ILE A 137 46.80 41.99 44.34
CA ILE A 137 47.82 42.74 43.61
C ILE A 137 47.69 44.24 43.90
N ALA A 138 46.47 44.79 43.83
CA ALA A 138 46.22 46.21 44.11
C ALA A 138 46.64 46.60 45.53
N ALA A 139 46.32 45.79 46.54
CA ALA A 139 46.68 46.04 47.94
C ALA A 139 48.18 45.96 48.25
N LYS A 140 48.98 45.34 47.37
CA LYS A 140 50.45 45.28 47.50
C LYS A 140 51.18 46.42 46.77
N ALA A 141 50.45 47.20 45.97
CA ALA A 141 50.99 48.32 45.21
C ALA A 141 50.84 49.68 45.93
N GLU A 142 50.14 49.71 47.07
CA GLU A 142 50.08 50.82 48.04
C GLU A 142 51.13 50.65 49.14
#